data_AF-A0A4Q4XBC6-F1
#
_entry.id   AF-A0A4Q4XBC6-F1
#
_cell.length_a   1.000
_cell.length_b   1.000
_cell.length_c   1.000
_cell.angle_alpha   90.00
_cell.angle_beta   90.00
_cell.angle_gamma   90.00
#
_symmetry.space_group_name_H-M   'P 1'
#
loop_
_entity.id
_entity.type
_entity.pdbx_description
1 polymer ?
#
loop_
_entity_poly.entity_id
_entity_poly.type
_entity_poly.pdbx_seq_one_letter_code
_entity_poly.pdbx_strand_id
1 'polypeptide(L)'
;MDADVVERFKDEYRRWLADGSNTPFNTIIRWMSYGKGHRRREDGAARIMWEEGGEALRYLGQRIELREFRNAVRAGVREAEDLLDGLFFGGWADARAAIDAARLVDSMVYEGPGRSFVTNGKNEWLRPGYRRVAELARGALWDDGAGRWRRDYVAKYLAQLQDFKRAHLVNTYVWGGQPGRGPEIMTVRHYDTQQLLRNVFVFDGQVLLVTDRDKNRAIRGIGRKVARFLPEHVGKIMVAYVAWLLPFEKMLLLGARPGGGGGGGGSATAAGGDAGAAGAASLEEWLWKDERKSRWETPELSRQLASATGRHVGVELTVADYRHVAIELGRKIRGLVIRQLEVDMAADDGQAADGEAGDGGYEDPATGEVRRRRMEYVWDLQATYGSVTAQQHYALDIRFPGQL
;
A
#
# COMPACT_ATOMS: atom_id res chain seq x y z
N MET A 1 20.68 -36.53 4.39
CA MET A 1 19.67 -36.56 3.31
C MET A 1 19.95 -37.83 2.53
N ASP A 2 18.96 -38.72 2.42
CA ASP A 2 19.15 -40.08 1.91
C ASP A 2 19.48 -40.07 0.40
N ALA A 3 20.53 -40.78 -0.02
CA ALA A 3 21.00 -40.73 -1.41
C ALA A 3 19.93 -41.20 -2.41
N ASP A 4 19.10 -42.15 -1.98
CA ASP A 4 17.97 -42.69 -2.76
C ASP A 4 16.87 -41.65 -3.01
N VAL A 5 16.67 -40.72 -2.08
CA VAL A 5 15.69 -39.62 -2.24
C VAL A 5 16.17 -38.64 -3.30
N VAL A 6 17.47 -38.35 -3.32
CA VAL A 6 18.08 -37.45 -4.30
C VAL A 6 18.04 -38.05 -5.71
N GLU A 7 18.32 -39.35 -5.86
CA GLU A 7 18.25 -40.01 -7.17
C GLU A 7 16.81 -40.15 -7.67
N ARG A 8 15.87 -40.50 -6.80
CA ARG A 8 14.44 -40.52 -7.17
C ARG A 8 13.95 -39.15 -7.62
N PHE A 9 14.36 -38.08 -6.94
CA PHE A 9 14.03 -36.71 -7.33
C PHE A 9 14.62 -36.36 -8.71
N LYS A 10 15.87 -36.73 -9.00
CA LYS A 10 16.49 -36.48 -10.31
C LYS A 10 15.75 -37.20 -11.44
N ASP A 11 15.32 -38.45 -11.22
CA ASP A 11 14.59 -39.22 -12.23
C ASP A 11 13.19 -38.64 -12.48
N GLU A 12 12.48 -38.27 -11.42
CA GLU A 12 11.18 -37.58 -11.54
C GLU A 12 11.34 -36.21 -12.21
N TYR A 13 12.37 -35.44 -11.85
CA TYR A 13 12.68 -34.16 -12.47
C TYR A 13 12.95 -34.32 -13.97
N ARG A 14 13.77 -35.30 -14.38
CA ARG A 14 14.04 -35.57 -15.80
C ARG A 14 12.80 -35.99 -16.57
N ARG A 15 11.92 -36.78 -15.94
CA ARG A 15 10.70 -37.29 -16.57
C ARG A 15 9.62 -36.22 -16.72
N TRP A 16 9.53 -35.28 -15.78
CA TRP A 16 8.39 -34.36 -15.70
C TRP A 16 8.73 -32.90 -15.89
N LEU A 17 9.91 -32.45 -15.46
CA LEU A 17 10.23 -31.03 -15.24
C LEU A 17 11.47 -30.51 -16.00
N ALA A 18 12.29 -31.40 -16.59
CA ALA A 18 13.50 -31.00 -17.28
C ALA A 18 13.20 -30.04 -18.44
N ASP A 19 13.81 -28.86 -18.38
CA ASP A 19 13.73 -27.82 -19.39
C ASP A 19 14.43 -28.26 -20.70
N GLY A 20 13.96 -27.77 -21.85
CA GLY A 20 14.52 -28.11 -23.15
C GLY A 20 14.28 -29.56 -23.64
N SER A 21 13.47 -30.35 -22.92
CA SER A 21 13.17 -31.76 -23.26
C SER A 21 11.68 -31.99 -23.55
N ASN A 22 11.27 -33.15 -24.06
CA ASN A 22 9.86 -33.44 -24.37
C ASN A 22 9.02 -33.81 -23.12
N THR A 23 9.25 -33.12 -22.01
CA THR A 23 8.47 -33.32 -20.79
C THR A 23 7.10 -32.65 -20.89
N PRO A 24 6.10 -33.12 -20.12
CA PRO A 24 4.82 -32.43 -20.01
C PRO A 24 4.96 -30.97 -19.55
N PHE A 25 5.89 -30.69 -18.64
CA PHE A 25 6.11 -29.31 -18.16
C PHE A 25 6.69 -28.40 -19.24
N ASN A 26 7.70 -28.86 -19.99
CA ASN A 26 8.23 -28.08 -21.11
C ASN A 26 7.17 -27.88 -22.21
N THR A 27 6.32 -28.88 -22.43
CA THR A 27 5.17 -28.76 -23.35
C THR A 27 4.21 -27.65 -22.89
N ILE A 28 3.84 -27.62 -21.60
CA ILE A 28 3.00 -26.57 -21.02
C ILE A 28 3.67 -25.19 -21.16
N ILE A 29 4.97 -25.06 -20.86
CA ILE A 29 5.72 -23.80 -21.05
C ILE A 29 5.70 -23.34 -22.50
N ARG A 30 5.88 -24.27 -23.45
CA ARG A 30 5.84 -23.98 -24.88
C ARG A 30 4.46 -23.49 -25.32
N TRP A 31 3.38 -24.12 -24.87
CA TRP A 31 2.01 -23.66 -25.13
C TRP A 31 1.73 -22.30 -24.49
N MET A 32 2.20 -22.04 -23.25
CA MET A 32 2.08 -20.73 -22.61
C MET A 32 2.85 -19.64 -23.39
N SER A 33 4.05 -19.96 -23.88
CA SER A 33 4.86 -19.05 -24.68
C SER A 33 4.23 -18.77 -26.05
N TYR A 34 3.68 -19.80 -26.69
CA TYR A 34 2.91 -19.67 -27.92
C TYR A 34 1.66 -18.81 -27.72
N GLY A 35 0.86 -19.09 -26.69
CA GLY A 35 -0.31 -18.29 -26.33
C GLY A 35 0.04 -16.83 -25.96
N LYS A 36 1.18 -16.60 -25.29
CA LYS A 36 1.71 -15.25 -25.05
C LYS A 36 2.09 -14.54 -26.35
N GLY A 37 2.65 -15.27 -27.32
CA GLY A 37 2.92 -14.77 -28.67
C GLY A 37 1.64 -14.36 -29.40
N HIS A 38 0.58 -15.17 -29.31
CA HIS A 38 -0.73 -14.85 -29.87
C HIS A 38 -1.36 -13.61 -29.20
N ARG A 39 -1.39 -13.59 -27.87
CA ARG A 39 -1.88 -12.45 -27.07
C ARG A 39 -1.18 -11.13 -27.40
N ARG A 40 0.11 -11.16 -27.77
CA ARG A 40 0.86 -9.97 -28.17
C ARG A 40 0.49 -9.45 -29.56
N ARG A 41 -0.10 -10.30 -30.41
CA ARG A 41 -0.49 -9.99 -31.79
C ARG A 41 -1.99 -9.72 -31.95
N GLU A 42 -2.81 -10.14 -31.00
CA GLU A 42 -4.21 -9.78 -30.94
C GLU A 42 -4.38 -8.41 -30.28
N ASP A 43 -4.95 -7.47 -31.04
CA ASP A 43 -5.39 -6.19 -30.49
C ASP A 43 -6.65 -6.43 -29.66
N GLY A 44 -6.58 -6.04 -28.38
CA GLY A 44 -7.74 -6.09 -27.50
C GLY A 44 -8.74 -4.99 -27.87
N ALA A 45 -10.04 -5.26 -27.71
CA ALA A 45 -11.04 -4.20 -27.82
C ALA A 45 -10.70 -3.05 -26.86
N ALA A 46 -10.68 -1.82 -27.39
CA ALA A 46 -10.33 -0.63 -26.63
C ALA A 46 -11.27 -0.46 -25.43
N ARG A 47 -10.70 -0.49 -24.23
CA ARG A 47 -11.44 -0.33 -22.98
C ARG A 47 -11.46 1.11 -22.52
N ILE A 48 -10.46 1.91 -22.91
CA ILE A 48 -10.37 3.33 -22.63
C ILE A 48 -10.33 4.12 -23.93
N MET A 49 -11.13 5.18 -24.01
CA MET A 49 -11.11 6.12 -25.12
C MET A 49 -11.16 7.56 -24.58
N TRP A 50 -10.23 8.41 -24.99
CA TRP A 50 -10.26 9.83 -24.64
C TRP A 50 -11.23 10.61 -25.54
N GLU A 51 -12.13 11.40 -24.95
CA GLU A 51 -12.97 12.31 -25.73
C GLU A 51 -12.16 13.45 -26.34
N GLU A 52 -12.71 14.01 -27.41
CA GLU A 52 -12.17 15.22 -28.04
C GLU A 52 -12.08 16.35 -27.00
N GLY A 53 -10.91 17.00 -26.92
CA GLY A 53 -10.58 17.97 -25.87
C GLY A 53 -9.82 17.40 -24.67
N GLY A 54 -9.84 16.08 -24.44
CA GLY A 54 -9.05 15.43 -23.38
C GLY A 54 -9.48 15.77 -21.94
N GLU A 55 -10.71 16.28 -21.77
CA GLU A 55 -11.32 16.60 -20.48
C GLU A 55 -12.18 15.46 -19.92
N ALA A 56 -12.40 14.40 -20.70
CA ALA A 56 -13.10 13.20 -20.28
C ALA A 56 -12.53 11.96 -20.96
N LEU A 57 -12.59 10.83 -20.27
CA LEU A 57 -12.30 9.51 -20.84
C LEU A 57 -13.51 8.59 -20.68
N ARG A 58 -13.68 7.64 -21.59
CA ARG A 58 -14.68 6.59 -21.52
C ARG A 58 -14.01 5.30 -21.13
N TYR A 59 -14.35 4.75 -19.97
CA TYR A 59 -13.94 3.42 -19.55
C TYR A 59 -15.12 2.46 -19.72
N LEU A 60 -14.97 1.44 -20.58
CA LEU A 60 -16.04 0.49 -20.91
C LEU A 60 -17.37 1.18 -21.28
N GLY A 61 -17.29 2.30 -22.00
CA GLY A 61 -18.44 3.11 -22.40
C GLY A 61 -18.92 4.15 -21.37
N GLN A 62 -18.53 4.01 -20.09
CA GLN A 62 -18.87 4.95 -19.03
C GLN A 62 -17.95 6.17 -19.06
N ARG A 63 -18.55 7.35 -19.16
CA ARG A 63 -17.83 8.63 -19.27
C ARG A 63 -17.38 9.11 -17.89
N ILE A 64 -16.09 9.39 -17.75
CA ILE A 64 -15.43 9.91 -16.56
C ILE A 64 -14.85 11.27 -16.93
N GLU A 65 -15.45 12.33 -16.40
CA GLU A 65 -14.93 13.69 -16.56
C GLU A 65 -13.76 13.95 -15.61
N LEU A 66 -12.73 14.62 -16.13
CA LEU A 66 -11.52 14.94 -15.38
C LEU A 66 -11.80 15.87 -14.20
N ARG A 67 -12.71 16.82 -14.41
CA ARG A 67 -13.15 17.76 -13.37
C ARG A 67 -13.87 17.04 -12.24
N GLU A 68 -14.82 16.17 -12.56
CA GLU A 68 -15.57 15.39 -11.57
C GLU A 68 -14.65 14.43 -10.83
N PHE A 69 -13.72 13.77 -11.53
CA PHE A 69 -12.70 12.95 -10.89
C PHE A 69 -11.84 13.76 -9.89
N ARG A 70 -11.35 14.95 -10.29
CA ARG A 70 -10.58 15.84 -9.39
C ARG A 70 -11.39 16.28 -8.17
N ASN A 71 -12.67 16.60 -8.35
CA ASN A 71 -13.56 16.96 -7.27
C ASN A 71 -13.79 15.78 -6.32
N ALA A 72 -13.98 14.58 -6.87
CA ALA A 72 -14.18 13.34 -6.15
C ALA A 72 -12.99 12.97 -5.25
N VAL A 73 -11.76 12.97 -5.80
CA VAL A 73 -10.58 12.62 -5.01
C VAL A 73 -10.30 13.63 -3.89
N ARG A 74 -10.65 14.91 -4.09
CA ARG A 74 -10.60 15.94 -3.03
C ARG A 74 -11.71 15.77 -2.00
N ALA A 75 -12.91 15.37 -2.44
CA ALA A 75 -14.03 15.08 -1.54
C ALA A 75 -13.72 13.90 -0.62
N GLY A 76 -13.10 12.83 -1.16
CA GLY A 76 -12.64 11.70 -0.35
C GLY A 76 -11.65 12.09 0.75
N VAL A 77 -10.74 13.03 0.47
CA VAL A 77 -9.81 13.56 1.49
C VAL A 77 -10.57 14.34 2.57
N ARG A 78 -11.52 15.20 2.19
CA ARG A 78 -12.37 15.92 3.15
C ARG A 78 -13.18 14.97 4.03
N GLU A 79 -13.78 13.93 3.44
CA GLU A 79 -14.51 12.89 4.20
C GLU A 79 -13.63 12.22 5.25
N ALA A 80 -12.37 11.90 4.92
CA ALA A 80 -11.43 11.36 5.89
C ALA A 80 -11.05 12.37 6.98
N GLU A 81 -10.95 13.67 6.66
CA GLU A 81 -10.70 14.71 7.65
C GLU A 81 -11.90 14.94 8.58
N ASP A 82 -13.13 14.91 8.06
CA ASP A 82 -14.34 15.04 8.89
C ASP A 82 -14.43 13.87 9.89
N LEU A 83 -14.08 12.66 9.43
CA LEU A 83 -13.99 11.49 10.30
C LEU A 83 -12.88 11.64 11.35
N LEU A 84 -11.72 12.17 10.98
CA LEU A 84 -10.65 12.48 11.93
C LEU A 84 -11.07 13.53 12.94
N ASP A 85 -11.74 14.59 12.52
CA ASP A 85 -12.17 15.64 13.43
C ASP A 85 -13.07 15.08 14.52
N GLY A 86 -14.01 14.20 14.17
CA GLY A 86 -14.80 13.47 15.17
C GLY A 86 -13.97 12.53 16.06
N LEU A 87 -12.96 11.83 15.52
CA LEU A 87 -12.04 10.99 16.31
C LEU A 87 -11.13 11.80 17.25
N PHE A 88 -10.86 13.05 16.91
CA PHE A 88 -10.10 14.01 17.71
C PHE A 88 -11.01 14.97 18.50
N PHE A 89 -12.31 14.71 18.56
CA PHE A 89 -13.29 15.51 19.31
C PHE A 89 -13.26 17.02 18.95
N GLY A 90 -13.13 17.33 17.67
CA GLY A 90 -13.00 18.70 17.14
C GLY A 90 -11.57 19.25 17.11
N GLY A 91 -10.59 18.46 17.57
CA GLY A 91 -9.19 18.86 17.70
C GLY A 91 -8.30 18.48 16.50
N TRP A 92 -8.86 18.07 15.35
CA TRP A 92 -8.03 17.61 14.23
C TRP A 92 -7.18 18.73 13.63
N ALA A 93 -7.71 19.94 13.49
CA ALA A 93 -6.97 21.06 12.91
C ALA A 93 -5.68 21.37 13.69
N ASP A 94 -5.76 21.42 15.02
CA ASP A 94 -4.62 21.65 15.90
C ASP A 94 -3.64 20.46 15.88
N ALA A 95 -4.17 19.23 15.93
CA ALA A 95 -3.37 18.02 15.88
C ALA A 95 -2.57 17.93 14.56
N ARG A 96 -3.21 18.27 13.43
CA ARG A 96 -2.58 18.33 12.11
C ARG A 96 -1.52 19.43 12.02
N ALA A 97 -1.81 20.61 12.55
CA ALA A 97 -0.85 21.73 12.57
C ALA A 97 0.40 21.40 13.39
N ALA A 98 0.26 20.58 14.44
CA ALA A 98 1.38 20.10 15.24
C ALA A 98 2.28 19.07 14.52
N ILE A 99 1.87 18.52 13.38
CA ILE A 99 2.70 17.59 12.60
C ILE A 99 3.62 18.37 11.68
N ASP A 100 4.86 18.59 12.12
CA ASP A 100 5.95 19.02 11.25
C ASP A 100 6.60 17.79 10.60
N ALA A 101 6.12 17.45 9.40
CA ALA A 101 6.61 16.27 8.69
C ALA A 101 8.11 16.39 8.34
N ALA A 102 8.62 17.59 8.07
CA ALA A 102 10.02 17.82 7.73
C ALA A 102 10.98 17.51 8.90
N ARG A 103 10.48 17.60 10.14
CA ARG A 103 11.23 17.25 11.35
C ARG A 103 11.24 15.76 11.67
N LEU A 104 10.37 14.96 11.04
CA LEU A 104 10.29 13.52 11.31
C LEU A 104 11.56 12.82 10.82
N VAL A 105 12.17 12.06 11.71
CA VAL A 105 13.35 11.23 11.40
C VAL A 105 12.94 9.77 11.33
N ASP A 106 13.23 9.13 10.21
CA ASP A 106 12.98 7.70 10.02
C ASP A 106 14.20 6.99 9.43
N SER A 107 14.24 5.67 9.63
CA SER A 107 15.24 4.78 9.07
C SER A 107 14.62 3.92 7.97
N MET A 108 15.27 3.87 6.81
CA MET A 108 14.85 3.03 5.68
C MET A 108 15.42 1.60 5.76
N VAL A 109 16.19 1.29 6.81
CA VAL A 109 16.75 -0.04 7.06
C VAL A 109 16.02 -0.73 8.21
N TYR A 110 16.19 -2.05 8.31
CA TYR A 110 15.57 -2.85 9.36
C TYR A 110 16.24 -2.55 10.69
N GLU A 111 15.47 -2.08 11.67
CA GLU A 111 15.97 -1.72 13.00
C GLU A 111 15.61 -2.76 14.07
N GLY A 112 14.75 -3.73 13.75
CA GLY A 112 14.32 -4.78 14.67
C GLY A 112 12.83 -4.72 15.04
N PRO A 113 12.32 -5.70 15.78
CA PRO A 113 10.89 -5.84 16.07
C PRO A 113 10.29 -4.60 16.75
N GLY A 114 9.14 -4.13 16.25
CA GLY A 114 8.42 -2.97 16.79
C GLY A 114 8.97 -1.61 16.36
N ARG A 115 10.06 -1.57 15.57
CA ARG A 115 10.70 -0.33 15.15
C ARG A 115 9.96 0.36 14.01
N SER A 116 9.88 1.68 14.10
CA SER A 116 9.27 2.61 13.15
C SER A 116 9.62 4.06 13.50
N PHE A 117 9.28 5.02 12.64
CA PHE A 117 9.43 6.45 12.96
C PHE A 117 8.75 6.83 14.28
N VAL A 118 7.65 6.17 14.67
CA VAL A 118 6.96 6.47 15.94
C VAL A 118 7.73 5.99 17.18
N THR A 119 8.66 5.05 17.01
CA THR A 119 9.54 4.55 18.09
C THR A 119 10.94 5.16 18.05
N ASN A 120 11.20 6.08 17.11
CA ASN A 120 12.46 6.80 17.04
C ASN A 120 12.46 7.92 18.09
N GLY A 121 13.41 7.90 19.03
CA GLY A 121 13.52 8.89 20.10
C GLY A 121 13.67 10.34 19.60
N LYS A 122 14.19 10.54 18.38
CA LYS A 122 14.24 11.86 17.74
C LYS A 122 12.85 12.46 17.46
N ASN A 123 11.80 11.64 17.46
CA ASN A 123 10.42 12.02 17.22
C ASN A 123 9.59 12.13 18.50
N GLU A 124 10.20 12.17 19.70
CA GLU A 124 9.49 12.33 20.98
C GLU A 124 8.62 13.60 21.04
N TRP A 125 9.00 14.65 20.30
CA TRP A 125 8.22 15.88 20.15
C TRP A 125 6.82 15.63 19.58
N LEU A 126 6.62 14.56 18.81
CA LEU A 126 5.32 14.14 18.28
C LEU A 126 4.41 13.57 19.38
N ARG A 127 4.94 13.26 20.58
CA ARG A 127 4.29 12.51 21.66
C ARG A 127 3.55 11.25 21.12
N PRO A 128 4.25 10.32 20.43
CA PRO A 128 3.60 9.11 19.92
C PRO A 128 2.96 8.28 21.05
N GLY A 129 1.87 7.60 20.73
CA GLY A 129 1.10 6.79 21.66
C GLY A 129 -0.33 7.29 21.89
N TYR A 130 -1.05 6.60 22.77
CA TYR A 130 -2.48 6.80 22.96
C TYR A 130 -2.85 8.07 23.73
N ARG A 131 -1.90 8.66 24.48
CA ARG A 131 -2.17 9.71 25.47
C ARG A 131 -2.81 10.96 24.86
N ARG A 132 -2.32 11.42 23.70
CA ARG A 132 -2.85 12.61 23.03
C ARG A 132 -4.35 12.47 22.75
N VAL A 133 -4.79 11.33 22.20
CA VAL A 133 -6.21 11.09 21.91
C VAL A 133 -6.99 10.80 23.18
N ALA A 134 -6.39 10.08 24.15
CA ALA A 134 -7.03 9.79 25.43
C ALA A 134 -7.34 11.05 26.25
N GLU A 135 -6.47 12.05 26.22
CA GLU A 135 -6.67 13.36 26.86
C GLU A 135 -7.90 14.07 26.28
N LEU A 136 -8.05 14.08 24.95
CA LEU A 136 -9.22 14.63 24.25
C LEU A 136 -10.49 13.82 24.52
N ALA A 137 -10.36 12.50 24.54
CA ALA A 137 -11.46 11.57 24.72
C ALA A 137 -11.99 11.48 26.15
N ARG A 138 -11.27 12.00 27.16
CA ARG A 138 -11.53 11.76 28.59
C ARG A 138 -12.96 12.10 28.98
N GLY A 139 -13.44 13.29 28.62
CA GLY A 139 -14.80 13.74 28.97
C GLY A 139 -15.91 12.97 28.25
N ALA A 140 -15.61 12.37 27.10
CA ALA A 140 -16.59 11.69 26.25
C ALA A 140 -16.66 10.18 26.51
N LEU A 141 -15.51 9.52 26.64
CA LEU A 141 -15.39 8.06 26.68
C LEU A 141 -15.18 7.50 28.08
N TRP A 142 -14.67 8.31 29.02
CA TRP A 142 -14.41 7.87 30.39
C TRP A 142 -15.43 8.44 31.37
N ASP A 143 -15.84 7.62 32.33
CA ASP A 143 -16.66 8.04 33.46
C ASP A 143 -15.78 8.15 34.70
N ASP A 144 -15.45 9.38 35.09
CA ASP A 144 -14.63 9.67 36.27
C ASP A 144 -15.33 9.24 37.58
N GLY A 145 -16.66 9.32 37.65
CA GLY A 145 -17.40 8.94 38.85
C GLY A 145 -17.46 7.41 39.03
N ALA A 146 -17.57 6.68 37.93
CA ALA A 146 -17.63 5.22 37.96
C ALA A 146 -16.27 4.52 37.71
N GLY A 147 -15.20 5.29 37.44
CA GLY A 147 -13.86 4.77 37.18
C GLY A 147 -13.82 3.75 36.03
N ARG A 148 -14.64 3.94 34.99
CA ARG A 148 -14.78 2.97 33.89
C ARG A 148 -15.03 3.62 32.54
N TRP A 149 -14.74 2.86 31.48
CA TRP A 149 -15.08 3.22 30.11
C TRP A 149 -16.60 3.17 29.87
N ARG A 150 -17.13 4.19 29.20
CA ARG A 150 -18.51 4.22 28.71
C ARG A 150 -18.61 3.31 27.47
N ARG A 151 -18.95 2.04 27.69
CA ARG A 151 -18.89 0.97 26.67
C ARG A 151 -19.56 1.34 25.34
N ASP A 152 -20.75 1.93 25.38
CA ASP A 152 -21.48 2.30 24.15
C ASP A 152 -20.78 3.41 23.37
N TYR A 153 -20.18 4.38 24.07
CA TYR A 153 -19.42 5.46 23.45
C TYR A 153 -18.10 4.95 22.88
N VAL A 154 -17.42 4.03 23.58
CA VAL A 154 -16.22 3.36 23.06
C VAL A 154 -16.57 2.52 21.82
N ALA A 155 -17.69 1.81 21.83
CA ALA A 155 -18.14 1.04 20.66
C ALA A 155 -18.43 1.95 19.45
N LYS A 156 -19.08 3.10 19.67
CA LYS A 156 -19.31 4.12 18.63
C LYS A 156 -18.00 4.71 18.11
N TYR A 157 -17.07 5.07 18.99
CA TYR A 157 -15.74 5.56 18.62
C TYR A 157 -14.99 4.55 17.74
N LEU A 158 -14.98 3.28 18.14
CA LEU A 158 -14.32 2.22 17.38
C LEU A 158 -15.00 1.99 16.02
N ALA A 159 -16.33 2.12 15.93
CA ALA A 159 -17.03 2.05 14.64
C ALA A 159 -16.62 3.21 13.72
N GLN A 160 -16.59 4.44 14.24
CA GLN A 160 -16.13 5.61 13.49
C GLN A 160 -14.67 5.49 13.05
N LEU A 161 -13.81 4.89 13.88
CA LEU A 161 -12.43 4.61 13.50
C LEU A 161 -12.35 3.60 12.34
N GLN A 162 -13.25 2.61 12.29
CA GLN A 162 -13.32 1.67 11.17
C GLN A 162 -13.76 2.37 9.87
N ASP A 163 -14.68 3.33 9.96
CA ASP A 163 -15.09 4.13 8.80
C ASP A 163 -13.96 5.05 8.31
N PHE A 164 -13.22 5.68 9.24
CA PHE A 164 -12.00 6.41 8.92
C PHE A 164 -10.98 5.52 8.20
N LYS A 165 -10.72 4.29 8.70
CA LYS A 165 -9.78 3.37 8.06
C LYS A 165 -10.18 3.03 6.63
N ARG A 166 -11.47 2.86 6.33
CA ARG A 166 -11.99 2.63 4.96
C ARG A 166 -11.75 3.83 4.06
N ALA A 167 -12.11 5.03 4.52
CA ALA A 167 -11.90 6.26 3.77
C ALA A 167 -10.40 6.54 3.54
N HIS A 168 -9.58 6.38 4.57
CA HIS A 168 -8.14 6.59 4.50
C HIS A 168 -7.45 5.54 3.61
N LEU A 169 -7.92 4.30 3.60
CA LEU A 169 -7.45 3.27 2.68
C LEU A 169 -7.67 3.69 1.21
N VAL A 170 -8.88 4.14 0.87
CA VAL A 170 -9.19 4.63 -0.49
C VAL A 170 -8.32 5.83 -0.84
N ASN A 171 -8.19 6.81 0.06
CA ASN A 171 -7.36 7.99 -0.17
C ASN A 171 -5.88 7.62 -0.36
N THR A 172 -5.36 6.70 0.45
CA THR A 172 -3.98 6.21 0.32
C THR A 172 -3.77 5.52 -1.03
N TYR A 173 -4.75 4.74 -1.49
CA TYR A 173 -4.67 4.03 -2.77
C TYR A 173 -4.75 4.97 -3.99
N VAL A 174 -5.58 6.00 -3.90
CA VAL A 174 -5.82 6.99 -4.97
C VAL A 174 -4.68 8.02 -5.06
N TRP A 175 -4.23 8.52 -3.91
CA TRP A 175 -3.25 9.61 -3.82
C TRP A 175 -1.80 9.14 -3.72
N GLY A 176 -1.54 7.87 -3.42
CA GLY A 176 -0.19 7.29 -3.34
C GLY A 176 0.52 7.12 -4.68
N GLY A 177 0.13 7.86 -5.72
CA GLY A 177 0.67 7.69 -7.06
C GLY A 177 0.01 6.55 -7.83
N GLN A 178 0.81 5.75 -8.54
CA GLN A 178 0.25 4.68 -9.36
C GLN A 178 -0.34 3.56 -8.49
N PRO A 179 -1.61 3.16 -8.74
CA PRO A 179 -2.28 2.17 -7.91
C PRO A 179 -1.58 0.81 -7.98
N GLY A 180 -1.09 0.37 -6.83
CA GLY A 180 -0.54 -0.97 -6.63
C GLY A 180 -1.58 -2.07 -6.84
N ARG A 181 -1.14 -3.32 -6.85
CA ARG A 181 -2.09 -4.44 -6.83
C ARG A 181 -2.79 -4.50 -5.47
N GLY A 182 -4.02 -5.01 -5.45
CA GLY A 182 -4.79 -5.18 -4.21
C GLY A 182 -4.00 -5.80 -3.06
N PRO A 183 -3.28 -6.93 -3.26
CA PRO A 183 -2.45 -7.51 -2.21
C PRO A 183 -1.35 -6.56 -1.69
N GLU A 184 -0.69 -5.79 -2.54
CA GLU A 184 0.42 -4.90 -2.16
C GLU A 184 -0.01 -3.84 -1.12
N ILE A 185 -1.19 -3.25 -1.31
CA ILE A 185 -1.72 -2.24 -0.38
C ILE A 185 -2.33 -2.88 0.87
N MET A 186 -2.93 -4.05 0.75
CA MET A 186 -3.54 -4.78 1.88
C MET A 186 -2.50 -5.36 2.84
N THR A 187 -1.27 -5.59 2.36
CA THR A 187 -0.16 -6.12 3.16
C THR A 187 0.83 -5.04 3.64
N VAL A 188 0.36 -3.80 3.83
CA VAL A 188 1.19 -2.72 4.38
C VAL A 188 1.28 -2.82 5.90
N ARG A 189 2.52 -2.84 6.40
CA ARG A 189 2.88 -2.83 7.81
C ARG A 189 3.44 -1.50 8.25
N HIS A 190 3.18 -1.12 9.49
CA HIS A 190 3.61 0.17 10.04
C HIS A 190 4.81 0.09 11.00
N TYR A 191 5.23 -1.11 11.39
CA TYR A 191 6.45 -1.35 12.15
C TYR A 191 7.15 -2.63 11.68
N ASP A 192 8.43 -2.72 11.99
CA ASP A 192 9.31 -3.85 11.65
C ASP A 192 8.90 -5.09 12.44
N THR A 193 8.62 -6.18 11.75
CA THR A 193 8.26 -7.45 12.41
C THR A 193 9.53 -8.20 12.79
N GLN A 194 9.41 -9.42 13.33
CA GLN A 194 10.59 -10.25 13.60
C GLN A 194 11.42 -10.60 12.36
N GLN A 195 10.78 -10.61 11.18
CA GLN A 195 11.37 -11.14 9.96
C GLN A 195 11.35 -10.15 8.80
N LEU A 196 10.53 -9.11 8.89
CA LEU A 196 10.25 -8.22 7.77
C LEU A 196 10.36 -6.77 8.19
N LEU A 197 11.00 -6.00 7.32
CA LEU A 197 10.94 -4.54 7.35
C LEU A 197 9.50 -4.06 7.13
N ARG A 198 9.12 -2.95 7.78
CA ARG A 198 7.85 -2.26 7.56
C ARG A 198 7.68 -1.72 6.15
N ASN A 199 6.49 -1.19 5.88
CA ASN A 199 6.12 -0.61 4.58
C ASN A 199 5.86 0.90 4.65
N VAL A 200 5.59 1.47 5.83
CA VAL A 200 5.38 2.92 6.02
C VAL A 200 6.70 3.58 6.45
N PHE A 201 7.11 4.61 5.73
CA PHE A 201 8.31 5.38 6.04
C PHE A 201 8.09 6.89 5.93
N VAL A 202 9.00 7.66 6.52
CA VAL A 202 9.11 9.10 6.31
C VAL A 202 10.48 9.46 5.76
N PHE A 203 10.53 10.16 4.63
CA PHE A 203 11.76 10.60 3.99
C PHE A 203 11.59 12.03 3.47
N ASP A 204 12.50 12.93 3.83
CA ASP A 204 12.52 14.34 3.40
C ASP A 204 11.17 15.06 3.59
N GLY A 205 10.54 14.86 4.76
CA GLY A 205 9.24 15.44 5.07
C GLY A 205 8.04 14.80 4.37
N GLN A 206 8.25 13.72 3.61
CA GLN A 206 7.20 13.03 2.88
C GLN A 206 6.97 11.63 3.44
N VAL A 207 5.71 11.24 3.59
CA VAL A 207 5.36 9.86 3.93
C VAL A 207 5.33 9.03 2.66
N LEU A 208 5.93 7.85 2.69
CA LEU A 208 5.93 6.91 1.58
C LEU A 208 5.56 5.50 2.01
N LEU A 209 4.93 4.77 1.09
CA LEU A 209 4.64 3.35 1.19
C LEU A 209 5.57 2.57 0.27
N VAL A 210 6.38 1.68 0.83
CA VAL A 210 7.25 0.78 0.09
C VAL A 210 6.65 -0.61 0.06
N THR A 211 6.31 -1.10 -1.12
CA THR A 211 5.74 -2.45 -1.31
C THR A 211 6.55 -3.25 -2.33
N ASP A 212 6.64 -4.56 -2.13
CA ASP A 212 7.22 -5.47 -3.13
C ASP A 212 6.25 -5.66 -4.31
N ARG A 213 6.72 -5.39 -5.54
CA ARG A 213 5.87 -5.44 -6.75
C ARG A 213 5.82 -6.82 -7.43
N ASP A 214 6.68 -7.78 -7.07
CA ASP A 214 7.12 -8.74 -8.08
C ASP A 214 6.41 -10.11 -8.12
N LYS A 215 5.87 -10.42 -9.31
CA LYS A 215 5.43 -11.77 -9.75
C LYS A 215 6.62 -12.72 -9.92
N ASN A 216 7.83 -12.17 -10.05
CA ASN A 216 9.07 -12.93 -10.30
C ASN A 216 9.96 -13.05 -9.07
N ARG A 217 9.48 -12.71 -7.86
CA ARG A 217 10.24 -12.91 -6.61
C ARG A 217 10.68 -14.37 -6.46
N ALA A 218 9.83 -15.30 -6.86
CA ALA A 218 10.14 -16.74 -6.88
C ALA A 218 11.24 -17.13 -7.89
N ILE A 219 11.49 -16.29 -8.91
CA ILE A 219 12.45 -16.58 -10.00
C ILE A 219 13.80 -15.88 -9.75
N ARG A 220 13.80 -14.64 -9.24
CA ARG A 220 15.01 -13.79 -9.15
C ARG A 220 15.57 -13.60 -7.75
N GLY A 221 14.89 -14.09 -6.71
CA GLY A 221 15.31 -13.92 -5.30
C GLY A 221 15.16 -12.49 -4.74
N ILE A 222 15.34 -11.47 -5.59
CA ILE A 222 15.22 -10.04 -5.26
C ILE A 222 13.96 -9.48 -5.94
N GLY A 223 13.00 -9.03 -5.14
CA GLY A 223 11.78 -8.40 -5.64
C GLY A 223 11.98 -6.90 -5.84
N ARG A 224 11.54 -6.36 -6.99
CA ARG A 224 11.54 -4.90 -7.19
C ARG A 224 10.62 -4.22 -6.16
N LYS A 225 11.15 -3.21 -5.46
CA LYS A 225 10.41 -2.38 -4.52
C LYS A 225 9.86 -1.15 -5.22
N VAL A 226 8.65 -0.75 -4.85
CA VAL A 226 8.03 0.49 -5.33
C VAL A 226 7.72 1.38 -4.16
N ALA A 227 8.30 2.58 -4.17
CA ALA A 227 8.02 3.65 -3.23
C ALA A 227 6.88 4.54 -3.75
N ARG A 228 5.84 4.70 -2.93
CA ARG A 228 4.63 5.48 -3.22
C ARG A 228 4.52 6.63 -2.24
N PHE A 229 4.82 7.84 -2.69
CA PHE A 229 4.78 9.05 -1.87
C PHE A 229 3.34 9.55 -1.72
N LEU A 230 2.96 9.90 -0.50
CA LEU A 230 1.69 10.53 -0.20
C LEU A 230 1.84 12.05 -0.27
N PRO A 231 0.84 12.77 -0.83
CA PRO A 231 0.78 14.22 -0.70
C PRO A 231 0.80 14.61 0.78
N GLU A 232 1.41 15.76 1.11
CA GLU A 232 1.63 16.22 2.49
C GLU A 232 0.39 16.04 3.38
N HIS A 233 -0.77 16.42 2.87
CA HIS A 233 -2.05 16.34 3.59
C HIS A 233 -2.43 14.91 3.96
N VAL A 234 -2.35 13.98 3.01
CA VAL A 234 -2.62 12.55 3.22
C VAL A 234 -1.51 11.91 4.06
N GLY A 235 -0.27 12.38 3.91
CA GLY A 235 0.86 12.00 4.74
C GLY A 235 0.65 12.35 6.21
N LYS A 236 0.19 13.57 6.53
CA LYS A 236 -0.14 13.97 7.92
C LYS A 236 -1.26 13.12 8.51
N ILE A 237 -2.27 12.76 7.70
CA ILE A 237 -3.31 11.80 8.12
C ILE A 237 -2.68 10.45 8.46
N MET A 238 -1.77 9.92 7.62
CA MET A 238 -1.07 8.66 7.88
C MET A 238 -0.21 8.74 9.15
N VAL A 239 0.48 9.86 9.38
CA VAL A 239 1.25 10.08 10.62
C VAL A 239 0.34 10.04 11.84
N ALA A 240 -0.77 10.77 11.84
CA ALA A 240 -1.74 10.76 12.94
C ALA A 240 -2.33 9.37 13.17
N TYR A 241 -2.62 8.65 12.09
CA TYR A 241 -3.16 7.30 12.14
C TYR A 241 -2.19 6.34 12.83
N VAL A 242 -0.92 6.33 12.41
CA VAL A 242 0.10 5.43 12.96
C VAL A 242 0.55 5.85 14.35
N ALA A 243 0.76 7.15 14.58
CA ALA A 243 1.32 7.67 15.84
C ALA A 243 0.32 7.74 16.98
N TRP A 244 -0.97 7.97 16.71
CA TRP A 244 -1.95 8.29 17.76
C TRP A 244 -3.17 7.37 17.75
N LEU A 245 -3.78 7.12 16.59
CA LEU A 245 -5.03 6.35 16.52
C LEU A 245 -4.82 4.84 16.69
N LEU A 246 -3.81 4.24 16.05
CA LEU A 246 -3.49 2.82 16.23
C LEU A 246 -3.17 2.49 17.71
N PRO A 247 -2.30 3.25 18.42
CA PRO A 247 -2.08 3.04 19.84
C PRO A 247 -3.34 3.23 20.70
N PHE A 248 -4.19 4.22 20.37
CA PHE A 248 -5.41 4.48 21.13
C PHE A 248 -6.46 3.39 20.94
N GLU A 249 -6.64 2.88 19.71
CA GLU A 249 -7.48 1.72 19.41
C GLU A 249 -7.05 0.51 20.23
N LYS A 250 -5.75 0.19 20.21
CA LYS A 250 -5.18 -0.90 21.00
C LYS A 250 -5.46 -0.72 22.49
N MET A 251 -5.24 0.48 23.03
CA MET A 251 -5.51 0.80 24.43
C MET A 251 -6.99 0.59 24.79
N LEU A 252 -7.92 1.10 23.98
CA LEU A 252 -9.35 0.91 24.19
C LEU A 252 -9.76 -0.56 24.15
N LEU A 253 -9.22 -1.34 23.21
CA LEU A 253 -9.53 -2.77 23.08
C LEU A 253 -8.97 -3.59 24.25
N LEU A 254 -7.79 -3.23 24.77
CA LEU A 254 -7.23 -3.86 25.97
C LEU A 254 -8.03 -3.48 27.23
N GLY A 255 -8.39 -2.21 27.38
CA GLY A 255 -9.14 -1.71 28.54
C GLY A 255 -10.64 -2.07 28.55
N ALA A 256 -11.23 -2.38 27.38
CA ALA A 256 -12.64 -2.78 27.26
C ALA A 256 -12.87 -4.29 27.43
N ARG A 257 -11.82 -5.12 27.55
CA ARG A 257 -11.97 -6.55 27.82
C ARG A 257 -12.63 -6.77 29.20
N PRO A 258 -13.66 -7.63 29.31
CA PRO A 258 -14.28 -7.96 30.58
C PRO A 258 -13.24 -8.64 31.50
N GLY A 259 -12.72 -7.89 32.47
CA GLY A 259 -11.63 -8.31 33.37
C GLY A 259 -10.54 -7.24 33.60
N GLY A 260 -10.43 -6.23 32.72
CA GLY A 260 -9.41 -5.18 32.79
C GLY A 260 -9.79 -3.93 33.60
N GLY A 261 -10.69 -4.06 34.59
CA GLY A 261 -11.19 -2.94 35.38
C GLY A 261 -10.41 -2.71 36.68
N GLY A 262 -9.47 -1.77 36.65
CA GLY A 262 -9.16 -0.90 37.80
C GLY A 262 -8.06 -1.33 38.79
N GLY A 263 -6.93 -0.61 38.73
CA GLY A 263 -6.19 -0.18 39.92
C GLY A 263 -5.01 -1.04 40.39
N GLY A 264 -3.83 -0.39 40.47
CA GLY A 264 -2.75 -0.79 41.38
C GLY A 264 -1.54 -1.42 40.70
N GLY A 265 -0.38 -0.80 40.86
CA GLY A 265 0.91 -1.43 40.53
C GLY A 265 1.05 -2.77 41.26
N GLY A 266 1.33 -3.82 40.51
CA GLY A 266 1.46 -5.17 41.02
C GLY A 266 2.28 -6.01 40.06
N SER A 267 3.40 -6.50 40.59
CA SER A 267 4.42 -7.33 39.96
C SER A 267 3.89 -8.39 38.99
N ALA A 268 4.57 -8.52 37.84
CA ALA A 268 4.44 -9.66 36.96
C ALA A 268 4.92 -10.94 37.68
N THR A 269 4.02 -11.88 37.90
CA THR A 269 4.37 -13.29 38.15
C THR A 269 3.51 -14.18 37.28
N ALA A 270 4.19 -15.00 36.47
CA ALA A 270 3.62 -15.96 35.55
C ALA A 270 3.10 -17.21 36.26
N ALA A 271 1.97 -17.72 35.77
CA ALA A 271 1.51 -19.13 35.71
C ALA A 271 0.06 -19.05 35.22
N GLY A 272 -0.44 -19.72 34.19
CA GLY A 272 -0.17 -21.04 33.63
C GLY A 272 -1.55 -21.64 33.37
N GLY A 273 -1.92 -21.90 32.12
CA GLY A 273 -3.24 -22.42 31.76
C GLY A 273 -3.42 -22.50 30.23
N ASP A 274 -3.84 -23.67 29.78
CA ASP A 274 -3.31 -24.37 28.62
C ASP A 274 -4.15 -24.24 27.33
N ALA A 275 -3.53 -24.57 26.21
CA ALA A 275 -4.10 -25.08 24.97
C ALA A 275 -5.34 -24.37 24.36
N GLY A 276 -5.09 -23.30 23.58
CA GLY A 276 -6.10 -22.73 22.67
C GLY A 276 -5.67 -21.56 21.80
N ALA A 277 -4.47 -21.00 22.01
CA ALA A 277 -4.02 -19.76 21.34
C ALA A 277 -2.68 -19.91 20.58
N ALA A 278 -2.37 -21.11 20.06
CA ALA A 278 -1.31 -21.25 19.07
C ALA A 278 -1.87 -20.87 17.69
N GLY A 279 -1.72 -19.60 17.29
CA GLY A 279 -1.88 -19.22 15.87
C GLY A 279 -2.71 -17.97 15.53
N ALA A 280 -3.20 -17.19 16.49
CA ALA A 280 -3.72 -15.85 16.15
C ALA A 280 -2.53 -14.91 15.95
N ALA A 281 -1.96 -14.88 14.74
CA ALA A 281 -0.94 -13.91 14.38
C ALA A 281 -1.44 -12.51 14.74
N SER A 282 -0.66 -11.77 15.54
CA SER A 282 -1.02 -10.43 15.98
C SER A 282 -1.37 -9.57 14.76
N LEU A 283 -2.60 -9.07 14.70
CA LEU A 283 -3.01 -8.19 13.62
C LEU A 283 -2.33 -6.82 13.73
N GLU A 284 -1.67 -6.53 14.86
CA GLU A 284 -1.08 -5.24 15.18
C GLU A 284 -0.20 -4.71 14.05
N GLU A 285 0.60 -5.54 13.36
CA GLU A 285 1.52 -5.06 12.32
C GLU A 285 0.82 -4.37 11.13
N TRP A 286 -0.39 -4.81 10.78
CA TRP A 286 -1.09 -4.36 9.56
C TRP A 286 -1.77 -3.01 9.73
N LEU A 287 -1.70 -2.14 8.73
CA LEU A 287 -2.54 -0.94 8.72
C LEU A 287 -4.02 -1.30 8.59
N TRP A 288 -4.38 -2.01 7.52
CA TRP A 288 -5.77 -2.16 7.11
C TRP A 288 -6.38 -3.41 7.73
N LYS A 289 -7.08 -3.21 8.84
CA LYS A 289 -7.67 -4.29 9.63
C LYS A 289 -8.88 -3.85 10.45
N ASP A 290 -9.75 -4.82 10.68
CA ASP A 290 -10.67 -4.82 11.81
C ASP A 290 -10.04 -5.67 12.91
N GLU A 291 -9.62 -5.04 14.01
CA GLU A 291 -8.98 -5.70 15.16
C GLU A 291 -9.84 -6.80 15.80
N ARG A 292 -11.16 -6.78 15.55
CA ARG A 292 -12.09 -7.78 16.07
C ARG A 292 -12.33 -8.94 15.11
N LYS A 293 -11.90 -8.81 13.85
CA LYS A 293 -12.19 -9.80 12.79
C LYS A 293 -10.92 -10.30 12.15
N SER A 294 -10.34 -9.50 11.27
CA SER A 294 -9.21 -9.89 10.45
C SER A 294 -8.57 -8.68 9.78
N ARG A 295 -7.37 -8.91 9.21
CA ARG A 295 -6.84 -8.04 8.16
C ARG A 295 -7.86 -7.95 7.01
N TRP A 296 -7.97 -6.77 6.42
CA TRP A 296 -8.75 -6.60 5.20
C TRP A 296 -8.02 -7.18 3.99
N GLU A 297 -8.79 -7.49 2.96
CA GLU A 297 -8.28 -8.01 1.70
C GLU A 297 -8.78 -7.18 0.52
N THR A 298 -8.28 -7.49 -0.67
CA THR A 298 -8.62 -6.76 -1.90
C THR A 298 -10.13 -6.54 -2.11
N PRO A 299 -11.04 -7.48 -1.79
CA PRO A 299 -12.47 -7.24 -1.90
C PRO A 299 -12.97 -6.05 -1.07
N GLU A 300 -12.41 -5.78 0.11
CA GLU A 300 -12.77 -4.61 0.91
C GLU A 300 -12.40 -3.33 0.17
N LEU A 301 -11.15 -3.21 -0.27
CA LEU A 301 -10.72 -2.04 -1.06
C LEU A 301 -11.56 -1.86 -2.32
N SER A 302 -11.86 -2.94 -3.06
CA SER A 302 -12.71 -2.86 -4.25
C SER A 302 -14.10 -2.32 -3.94
N ARG A 303 -14.73 -2.77 -2.85
CA ARG A 303 -16.03 -2.26 -2.42
C ARG A 303 -15.98 -0.78 -2.04
N GLN A 304 -14.99 -0.39 -1.24
CA GLN A 304 -14.85 1.00 -0.79
C GLN A 304 -14.53 1.94 -1.95
N LEU A 305 -13.68 1.50 -2.88
CA LEU A 305 -13.33 2.27 -4.07
C LEU A 305 -14.52 2.41 -5.03
N ALA A 306 -15.28 1.33 -5.27
CA ALA A 306 -16.48 1.36 -6.10
C ALA A 306 -17.54 2.28 -5.50
N SER A 307 -17.78 2.21 -4.18
CA SER A 307 -18.69 3.11 -3.47
C SER A 307 -18.25 4.57 -3.58
N ALA A 308 -16.97 4.88 -3.32
CA ALA A 308 -16.46 6.25 -3.38
C ALA A 308 -16.52 6.84 -4.80
N THR A 309 -16.14 6.05 -5.81
CA THR A 309 -16.18 6.49 -7.21
C THR A 309 -17.62 6.57 -7.75
N GLY A 310 -18.51 5.66 -7.35
CA GLY A 310 -19.94 5.74 -7.67
C GLY A 310 -20.57 7.02 -7.11
N ARG A 311 -20.32 7.33 -5.83
CA ARG A 311 -20.86 8.53 -5.16
C ARG A 311 -20.35 9.84 -5.76
N HIS A 312 -19.06 9.92 -6.09
CA HIS A 312 -18.42 11.21 -6.40
C HIS A 312 -18.04 11.40 -7.87
N VAL A 313 -17.84 10.33 -8.62
CA VAL A 313 -17.52 10.35 -10.06
C VAL A 313 -18.74 9.96 -10.90
N GLY A 314 -19.72 9.27 -10.30
CA GLY A 314 -20.88 8.71 -11.01
C GLY A 314 -20.60 7.38 -11.70
N VAL A 315 -19.44 6.77 -11.43
CA VAL A 315 -18.99 5.50 -12.03
C VAL A 315 -18.39 4.63 -10.94
N GLU A 316 -18.89 3.41 -10.78
CA GLU A 316 -18.35 2.45 -9.82
C GLU A 316 -17.09 1.77 -10.38
N LEU A 317 -15.93 2.14 -9.86
CA LEU A 317 -14.64 1.57 -10.25
C LEU A 317 -14.11 0.66 -9.15
N THR A 318 -13.93 -0.62 -9.46
CA THR A 318 -13.20 -1.54 -8.58
C THR A 318 -11.69 -1.29 -8.62
N VAL A 319 -10.91 -2.02 -7.82
CA VAL A 319 -9.43 -2.00 -7.90
C VAL A 319 -8.93 -2.34 -9.30
N ALA A 320 -9.57 -3.27 -10.02
CA ALA A 320 -9.14 -3.63 -11.37
C ALA A 320 -9.39 -2.48 -12.35
N ASP A 321 -10.58 -1.86 -12.26
CA ASP A 321 -11.01 -0.78 -13.14
C ASP A 321 -10.20 0.49 -12.93
N TYR A 322 -10.09 0.91 -11.66
CA TYR A 322 -9.36 2.11 -11.29
C TYR A 322 -7.89 2.04 -11.73
N ARG A 323 -7.27 0.86 -11.74
CA ARG A 323 -5.89 0.73 -12.23
C ARG A 323 -5.75 1.10 -13.70
N HIS A 324 -6.71 0.72 -14.54
CA HIS A 324 -6.70 1.12 -15.95
C HIS A 324 -6.97 2.63 -16.08
N VAL A 325 -7.97 3.14 -15.37
CA VAL A 325 -8.37 4.55 -15.41
C VAL A 325 -7.27 5.47 -14.89
N ALA A 326 -6.65 5.15 -13.75
CA ALA A 326 -5.61 5.95 -13.12
C ALA A 326 -4.33 6.04 -13.97
N ILE A 327 -4.02 4.99 -14.75
CA ILE A 327 -2.90 5.04 -15.69
C ILE A 327 -3.12 6.14 -16.72
N GLU A 328 -4.32 6.23 -17.28
CA GLU A 328 -4.64 7.25 -18.27
C GLU A 328 -4.78 8.64 -17.63
N LEU A 329 -5.49 8.74 -16.50
CA LEU A 329 -5.67 10.01 -15.80
C LEU A 329 -4.35 10.63 -15.35
N GLY A 330 -3.40 9.83 -14.86
CA GLY A 330 -2.13 10.37 -14.40
C GLY A 330 -1.28 10.97 -15.52
N ARG A 331 -1.52 10.59 -16.79
CA ARG A 331 -0.88 11.25 -17.96
C ARG A 331 -1.35 12.70 -18.14
N LYS A 332 -2.52 13.05 -17.61
CA LYS A 332 -3.15 14.38 -17.72
C LYS A 332 -3.14 15.18 -16.42
N ILE A 333 -3.25 14.51 -15.27
CA ILE A 333 -3.30 15.16 -13.95
C ILE A 333 -1.89 15.20 -13.35
N ARG A 334 -1.25 16.38 -13.41
CA ARG A 334 -0.03 16.65 -12.63
C ARG A 334 -0.32 16.45 -11.14
N GLY A 335 0.52 15.68 -10.46
CA GLY A 335 0.38 15.40 -9.02
C GLY A 335 -0.52 14.23 -8.65
N LEU A 336 -1.27 13.63 -9.60
CA LEU A 336 -1.85 12.28 -9.37
C LEU A 336 -0.74 11.22 -9.35
N VAL A 337 0.37 11.49 -10.04
CA VAL A 337 1.61 10.74 -9.93
C VAL A 337 2.67 11.65 -9.31
N ILE A 338 3.09 11.29 -8.09
CA ILE A 338 4.22 11.89 -7.40
C ILE A 338 5.46 11.04 -7.71
N ARG A 339 6.63 11.69 -7.81
CA ARG A 339 7.97 11.08 -8.01
C ARG A 339 8.01 9.67 -7.42
N GLN A 340 8.12 8.65 -8.26
CA GLN A 340 8.44 7.30 -7.79
C GLN A 340 9.93 7.08 -8.05
N LEU A 341 10.68 6.83 -6.98
CA LEU A 341 12.07 6.43 -7.06
C LEU A 341 12.10 4.89 -7.05
N GLU A 342 12.76 4.26 -8.03
CA GLU A 342 13.20 2.88 -7.86
C GLU A 342 14.33 2.91 -6.83
N VAL A 343 14.11 2.26 -5.68
CA VAL A 343 15.13 2.12 -4.65
C VAL A 343 15.75 0.74 -4.83
N ASP A 344 16.92 0.70 -5.45
CA ASP A 344 17.79 -0.47 -5.38
C ASP A 344 18.36 -0.52 -3.96
N MET A 345 17.74 -1.33 -3.10
CA MET A 345 18.37 -1.71 -1.84
C MET A 345 19.46 -2.73 -2.17
N ALA A 346 20.65 -2.24 -2.49
CA ALA A 346 21.84 -3.09 -2.57
C ALA A 346 21.97 -3.86 -1.25
N ALA A 347 22.14 -5.18 -1.34
CA ALA A 347 22.75 -5.92 -0.26
C ALA A 347 24.15 -5.34 -0.07
N ASP A 348 24.51 -5.09 1.19
CA ASP A 348 25.81 -4.59 1.61
C ASP A 348 26.91 -5.59 1.26
N ASP A 349 27.43 -5.46 0.04
CA ASP A 349 28.68 -6.09 -0.39
C ASP A 349 29.67 -4.95 -0.60
N GLY A 350 30.45 -4.65 0.44
CA GLY A 350 31.33 -3.49 0.50
C GLY A 350 32.31 -3.40 -0.68
N GLN A 351 32.11 -2.39 -1.52
CA GLN A 351 33.19 -1.68 -2.19
C GLN A 351 32.74 -0.24 -2.44
N ALA A 352 33.40 0.69 -1.75
CA ALA A 352 33.41 2.08 -2.16
C ALA A 352 34.08 2.20 -3.54
N ALA A 353 33.45 2.92 -4.47
CA ALA A 353 34.12 3.48 -5.61
C ALA A 353 33.47 4.83 -5.96
N ASP A 354 34.25 5.87 -5.74
CA ASP A 354 34.04 7.22 -6.24
C ASP A 354 33.93 7.22 -7.78
N GLY A 355 33.18 8.17 -8.35
CA GLY A 355 33.30 8.47 -9.79
C GLY A 355 32.04 9.01 -10.45
N GLU A 356 31.98 10.34 -10.53
CA GLU A 356 31.49 11.17 -11.63
C GLU A 356 30.20 10.81 -12.41
N ALA A 357 29.34 11.83 -12.52
CA ALA A 357 28.26 11.91 -13.47
C ALA A 357 28.77 11.81 -14.91
N GLY A 358 28.61 10.64 -15.53
CA GLY A 358 28.88 10.38 -16.94
C GLY A 358 27.74 9.63 -17.61
N ASP A 359 27.36 10.10 -18.80
CA ASP A 359 26.41 9.46 -19.72
C ASP A 359 26.97 8.12 -20.22
N GLY A 360 26.76 7.05 -19.45
CA GLY A 360 27.16 5.69 -19.78
C GLY A 360 25.99 4.73 -19.62
N GLY A 361 25.56 4.11 -20.72
CA GLY A 361 24.58 3.02 -20.70
C GLY A 361 25.16 1.75 -20.07
N TYR A 362 24.34 0.95 -19.41
CA TYR A 362 24.73 -0.34 -18.87
C TYR A 362 24.10 -1.47 -19.71
N GLU A 363 24.87 -2.54 -19.94
CA GLU A 363 24.39 -3.75 -20.61
C GLU A 363 23.64 -4.64 -19.62
N ASP A 364 22.45 -5.09 -20.02
CA ASP A 364 21.69 -6.10 -19.27
C ASP A 364 22.35 -7.48 -19.49
N PRO A 365 22.98 -8.08 -18.47
CA PRO A 365 23.81 -9.29 -18.63
C PRO A 365 22.99 -10.54 -18.99
N ALA A 366 21.65 -10.49 -18.97
CA ALA A 366 20.79 -11.60 -19.38
C ALA A 366 20.32 -11.48 -20.84
N THR A 367 20.40 -10.30 -21.44
CA THR A 367 19.84 -10.04 -22.79
C THR A 367 20.83 -9.43 -23.77
N GLY A 368 21.96 -8.89 -23.29
CA GLY A 368 22.94 -8.19 -24.13
C GLY A 368 22.43 -6.86 -24.70
N GLU A 369 21.28 -6.37 -24.23
CA GLU A 369 20.75 -5.09 -24.68
C GLU A 369 21.48 -3.93 -23.98
N VAL A 370 22.15 -3.09 -24.79
CA VAL A 370 22.74 -1.82 -24.35
C VAL A 370 21.60 -0.85 -24.06
N ARG A 371 21.23 -0.68 -22.79
CA ARG A 371 20.26 0.35 -22.39
C ARG A 371 20.97 1.69 -22.26
N ARG A 372 20.79 2.56 -23.25
CA ARG A 372 21.04 4.01 -23.06
C ARG A 372 20.07 4.51 -21.99
N ARG A 373 20.55 5.33 -21.04
CA ARG A 373 19.70 6.15 -20.17
C ARG A 373 18.96 7.20 -21.01
N ARG A 374 18.03 6.75 -21.87
CA ARG A 374 16.92 7.60 -22.27
C ARG A 374 16.10 7.79 -21.01
N MET A 375 15.70 9.02 -20.76
CA MET A 375 14.77 9.39 -19.70
C MET A 375 13.40 8.78 -20.05
N GLU A 376 13.28 7.46 -19.92
CA GLU A 376 12.03 6.73 -20.00
C GLU A 376 11.17 7.24 -18.84
N TYR A 377 10.01 7.80 -19.16
CA TYR A 377 9.12 8.36 -18.16
C TYR A 377 8.86 7.27 -17.11
N VAL A 378 9.09 7.59 -15.84
CA VAL A 378 8.87 6.75 -14.64
C VAL A 378 7.56 5.91 -14.71
N TRP A 379 6.57 6.44 -15.44
CA TRP A 379 5.37 5.79 -15.99
C TRP A 379 5.53 4.37 -16.57
N ASP A 380 6.48 4.13 -17.46
CA ASP A 380 6.59 2.88 -18.24
C ASP A 380 7.25 1.76 -17.45
N LEU A 381 8.12 2.14 -16.52
CA LEU A 381 8.78 1.21 -15.62
C LEU A 381 7.79 0.63 -14.60
N GLN A 382 6.65 1.30 -14.33
CA GLN A 382 5.79 1.04 -13.16
C GLN A 382 4.38 0.49 -13.45
N ALA A 383 3.90 0.61 -14.69
CA ALA A 383 2.64 -0.02 -15.10
C ALA A 383 2.73 -1.54 -15.24
N THR A 384 1.59 -2.24 -15.17
CA THR A 384 1.55 -3.69 -15.53
C THR A 384 1.79 -3.89 -17.03
N TYR A 385 1.61 -2.82 -17.80
CA TYR A 385 1.83 -2.69 -19.24
C TYR A 385 2.36 -1.26 -19.48
N GLY A 386 3.54 -1.10 -20.07
CA GLY A 386 4.09 0.22 -20.41
C GLY A 386 3.19 0.99 -21.39
N SER A 387 3.47 2.27 -21.63
CA SER A 387 2.72 3.18 -22.51
C SER A 387 2.43 2.56 -23.88
N VAL A 388 3.46 1.99 -24.50
CA VAL A 388 3.38 1.25 -25.76
C VAL A 388 2.38 0.09 -25.67
N THR A 389 2.47 -0.71 -24.60
CA THR A 389 1.59 -1.86 -24.38
C THR A 389 0.15 -1.44 -24.01
N ALA A 390 -0.05 -0.27 -23.39
CA ALA A 390 -1.37 0.27 -23.10
C ALA A 390 -2.06 0.78 -24.36
N GLN A 391 -1.34 1.52 -25.20
CA GLN A 391 -1.83 2.01 -26.49
C GLN A 391 -2.14 0.87 -27.46
N GLN A 392 -1.28 -0.15 -27.51
CA GLN A 392 -1.48 -1.31 -28.38
C GLN A 392 -2.66 -2.21 -27.96
N HIS A 393 -2.96 -2.33 -26.66
CA HIS A 393 -3.90 -3.38 -26.22
C HIS A 393 -5.24 -2.90 -25.63
N TYR A 394 -5.35 -1.68 -25.09
CA TYR A 394 -6.59 -1.30 -24.40
C TYR A 394 -6.92 0.21 -24.30
N ALA A 395 -6.05 1.12 -24.72
CA ALA A 395 -6.29 2.57 -24.64
C ALA A 395 -6.14 3.25 -26.01
N LEU A 396 -7.19 3.93 -26.48
CA LEU A 396 -7.17 4.70 -27.72
C LEU A 396 -7.25 6.22 -27.42
N ASP A 397 -6.43 7.00 -28.11
CA ASP A 397 -6.52 8.47 -28.10
C ASP A 397 -7.17 8.94 -29.41
N ILE A 398 -8.43 9.35 -29.33
CA ILE A 398 -9.22 9.76 -30.51
C ILE A 398 -8.64 11.03 -31.15
N ARG A 399 -7.77 11.77 -30.45
CA ARG A 399 -7.06 12.94 -31.00
C ARG A 399 -6.02 12.56 -32.04
N PHE A 400 -5.58 11.29 -32.06
CA PHE A 400 -4.61 10.76 -33.00
C PHE A 400 -5.11 9.45 -33.62
N PRO A 401 -6.15 9.49 -34.48
CA PRO A 401 -6.84 8.30 -34.97
C PRO A 401 -6.03 7.42 -35.95
N GLY A 402 -4.71 7.50 -35.95
CA GLY A 402 -3.83 6.75 -36.87
C GLY A 402 -2.43 6.41 -36.32
N GLN A 403 -2.19 6.57 -35.01
CA GLN A 403 -1.00 6.02 -34.36
C GLN A 403 -1.39 4.68 -33.71
N LEU A 404 -1.39 3.61 -34.52
CA LEU A 404 -1.44 2.23 -34.06
C LEU A 404 -0.05 1.77 -33.58
#